data_AF-A0A953KMW5-F1
#
_entry.id   AF-A0A953KMW5-F1
#
_cell.length_a   1.000
_cell.length_b   1.000
_cell.length_c   1.000
_cell.angle_alpha   90.00
_cell.angle_beta   90.00
_cell.angle_gamma   90.00
#
_symmetry.space_group_name_H-M   'P 1'
#
loop_
_entity.id
_entity.type
_entity.pdbx_description
1 polymer ?
#
loop_
_entity_poly.entity_id
_entity_poly.type
_entity_poly.pdbx_seq_one_letter_code
_entity_poly.pdbx_strand_id
1 'polypeptide(L)'
;MLKKGLILLLCCTLLSCKKEKIRGCTDSQAQNYQATAESDDGSCRYLRDRYIGDYQGINVCGNTADSTFTFSVQPSPDNINRIQLSGIPLSGNFSYADLKSDPNTFFIPPQLFLSALDSSNVSGGGNIVGDSLFIQIIWENSSGIDTCYTKAIKLNDI
;
A
#
# COMPACT_ATOMS: atom_id res chain seq x y z
N MET A 1 4.41 60.54 50.38
CA MET A 1 5.08 59.23 50.26
C MET A 1 4.30 58.38 49.26
N LEU A 2 5.00 57.82 48.25
CA LEU A 2 4.67 56.71 47.32
C LEU A 2 3.26 56.62 46.71
N LYS A 3 3.01 56.37 45.42
CA LYS A 3 3.76 56.14 44.16
C LYS A 3 2.66 56.28 43.09
N LYS A 4 2.82 57.14 42.07
CA LYS A 4 3.05 56.71 40.67
C LYS A 4 2.36 55.37 40.40
N GLY A 5 1.19 55.34 39.77
CA GLY A 5 1.12 55.45 38.32
C GLY A 5 1.72 54.19 37.70
N LEU A 6 0.98 53.55 36.79
CA LEU A 6 1.38 52.39 35.99
C LEU A 6 1.07 51.02 36.63
N ILE A 7 0.70 50.07 35.76
CA ILE A 7 0.48 48.62 35.98
C ILE A 7 -0.98 48.21 36.26
N LEU A 8 -1.90 48.58 35.35
CA LEU A 8 -3.00 47.67 34.95
C LEU A 8 -2.86 47.37 33.45
N LEU A 9 -1.66 46.93 33.07
CA LEU A 9 -1.28 46.56 31.70
C LEU A 9 -0.44 45.29 31.72
N LEU A 10 -0.73 44.39 32.68
CA LEU A 10 -0.02 43.13 32.89
C LEU A 10 -0.98 41.93 32.80
N CYS A 11 -1.95 41.99 31.89
CA CYS A 11 -2.71 40.80 31.47
C CYS A 11 -2.62 40.55 29.95
N CYS A 12 -2.07 41.48 29.16
CA CYS A 12 -1.98 41.36 27.70
C CYS A 12 -0.58 41.05 27.15
N THR A 13 0.45 40.86 27.98
CA THR A 13 1.83 40.62 27.50
C THR A 13 2.30 39.17 27.56
N LEU A 14 1.46 38.21 27.98
CA LEU A 14 1.82 36.78 28.01
C LEU A 14 0.93 35.88 27.14
N LEU A 15 -0.08 36.43 26.47
CA LEU A 15 -0.72 35.73 25.36
C LEU A 15 0.21 35.85 24.15
N SER A 16 1.22 34.97 24.12
CA SER A 16 1.84 34.59 22.86
C SER A 16 0.69 34.18 21.94
N CYS A 17 0.32 35.06 21.01
CA CYS A 17 -0.63 34.77 19.96
C CYS A 17 0.07 33.81 18.98
N LYS A 18 0.28 32.56 19.41
CA LYS A 18 0.66 31.49 18.51
C LYS A 18 -0.60 31.14 17.74
N LYS A 19 -0.60 31.47 16.44
CA LYS A 19 -1.55 30.91 15.49
C LYS A 19 -1.55 29.40 15.68
N GLU A 20 -2.70 28.83 16.06
CA GLU A 20 -2.86 27.39 16.12
C GLU A 20 -2.74 26.83 14.70
N LYS A 21 -1.85 25.87 14.51
CA LYS A 21 -1.67 25.23 13.21
C LYS A 21 -2.91 24.40 12.91
N ILE A 22 -3.45 24.55 11.70
CA ILE A 22 -4.48 23.63 11.20
C ILE A 22 -3.85 22.25 11.08
N ARG A 23 -4.45 21.24 11.71
CA ARG A 23 -3.98 19.85 11.72
C ARG A 23 -4.81 19.00 10.77
N GLY A 24 -4.13 18.17 9.99
CA GLY A 24 -4.73 17.25 9.02
C GLY A 24 -3.64 16.60 8.16
N CYS A 25 -4.00 15.64 7.32
CA CYS A 25 -3.03 14.99 6.45
C CYS A 25 -2.40 15.99 5.47
N THR A 26 -1.07 16.16 5.54
CA THR A 26 -0.32 17.08 4.67
C THR A 26 0.23 16.40 3.42
N ASP A 27 0.08 15.08 3.28
CA ASP A 27 0.57 14.34 2.13
C ASP A 27 -0.43 14.40 0.96
N SER A 28 -0.03 15.06 -0.12
CA SER A 28 -0.82 15.19 -1.35
C SER A 28 -1.13 13.87 -2.06
N GLN A 29 -0.41 12.78 -1.73
CA GLN A 29 -0.66 11.44 -2.28
C GLN A 29 -1.67 10.64 -1.43
N ALA A 30 -2.07 11.14 -0.27
CA ALA A 30 -3.07 10.50 0.58
C ALA A 30 -4.51 10.80 0.11
N GLN A 31 -5.42 9.86 0.33
CA GLN A 31 -6.83 9.98 -0.06
C GLN A 31 -7.58 11.08 0.71
N ASN A 32 -7.06 11.47 1.88
CA ASN A 32 -7.64 12.47 2.77
C ASN A 32 -6.71 13.68 2.94
N TYR A 33 -5.90 13.99 1.92
CA TYR A 33 -5.10 15.21 1.89
C TYR A 33 -5.93 16.45 2.20
N GLN A 34 -5.46 17.26 3.14
CA GLN A 34 -6.08 18.52 3.51
C GLN A 34 -5.14 19.67 3.12
N ALA A 35 -5.45 20.35 2.01
CA ALA A 35 -4.63 21.45 1.49
C ALA A 35 -4.46 22.63 2.47
N THR A 36 -5.35 22.78 3.45
CA THR A 36 -5.26 23.80 4.49
C THR A 36 -4.48 23.36 5.73
N ALA A 37 -4.04 22.10 5.81
CA ALA A 37 -3.26 21.60 6.94
C ALA A 37 -1.86 22.21 6.95
N GLU A 38 -1.46 22.74 8.10
CA GLU A 38 -0.15 23.34 8.37
C GLU A 38 0.75 22.39 9.20
N SER A 39 0.19 21.27 9.65
CA SER A 39 0.87 20.21 10.40
C SER A 39 0.17 18.89 10.15
N ASP A 40 0.95 17.85 9.85
CA ASP A 40 0.43 16.49 9.81
C ASP A 40 -0.13 16.09 11.17
N ASP A 41 -1.25 15.38 11.16
CA ASP A 41 -1.89 14.79 12.33
C ASP A 41 -1.78 13.25 12.36
N GLY A 42 -1.13 12.66 11.34
CA GLY A 42 -0.96 11.21 11.22
C GLY A 42 -2.21 10.49 10.72
N SER A 43 -3.24 11.23 10.25
CA SER A 43 -4.47 10.65 9.72
C SER A 43 -4.38 10.19 8.27
N CYS A 44 -3.25 10.39 7.59
CA CYS A 44 -3.10 10.08 6.16
C CYS A 44 -3.48 8.63 5.85
N ARG A 45 -4.34 8.45 4.85
CA ARG A 45 -4.82 7.15 4.37
C ARG A 45 -4.38 6.93 2.94
N TYR A 46 -3.73 5.80 2.66
CA TYR A 46 -3.24 5.50 1.34
C TYR A 46 -4.00 4.36 0.69
N LEU A 47 -4.12 4.41 -0.64
CA LEU A 47 -4.82 3.39 -1.41
C LEU A 47 -4.26 1.98 -1.16
N ARG A 48 -2.94 1.87 -0.97
CA ARG A 48 -2.22 0.62 -0.74
C ARG A 48 -2.61 -0.07 0.56
N ASP A 49 -3.00 0.69 1.59
CA ASP A 49 -3.21 0.18 2.96
C ASP A 49 -4.33 -0.88 3.00
N ARG A 50 -5.26 -0.81 2.05
CA ARG A 50 -6.34 -1.80 1.89
C ARG A 50 -5.82 -3.21 1.52
N TYR A 51 -4.71 -3.28 0.81
CA TYR A 51 -4.09 -4.53 0.39
C TYR A 51 -3.13 -5.10 1.42
N ILE A 52 -2.69 -4.32 2.42
CA ILE A 52 -1.66 -4.76 3.36
C ILE A 52 -2.21 -5.83 4.29
N GLY A 53 -1.41 -6.87 4.51
CA GLY A 53 -1.72 -7.98 5.40
C GLY A 53 -1.16 -9.31 4.90
N ASP A 54 -1.37 -10.33 5.71
CA ASP A 54 -1.07 -11.71 5.35
C ASP A 54 -2.31 -12.37 4.73
N TYR A 55 -2.08 -13.23 3.76
CA TYR A 55 -3.14 -13.86 2.97
C TYR A 55 -2.88 -15.35 2.86
N GLN A 56 -3.95 -16.13 2.94
CA GLN A 56 -3.94 -17.53 2.53
C GLN A 56 -4.52 -17.64 1.13
N GLY A 57 -3.73 -18.14 0.19
CA GLY A 57 -4.06 -18.28 -1.22
C GLY A 57 -4.17 -19.72 -1.68
N ILE A 58 -4.92 -19.92 -2.76
CA ILE A 58 -4.93 -21.13 -3.59
C ILE A 58 -4.63 -20.70 -5.01
N ASN A 59 -3.66 -21.36 -5.65
CA ASN A 59 -3.29 -21.12 -7.03
C ASN A 59 -3.97 -22.13 -7.95
N VAL A 60 -4.40 -21.66 -9.11
CA VAL A 60 -4.92 -22.48 -10.19
C VAL A 60 -4.15 -22.13 -11.46
N CYS A 61 -3.31 -23.06 -11.92
CA CYS A 61 -2.60 -22.99 -13.18
C CYS A 61 -3.19 -24.04 -14.12
N GLY A 62 -3.77 -23.62 -15.25
CA GLY A 62 -4.54 -24.54 -16.09
C GLY A 62 -5.71 -25.18 -15.33
N ASN A 63 -5.75 -26.52 -15.26
CA ASN A 63 -6.80 -27.29 -14.58
C ASN A 63 -6.36 -27.90 -13.24
N THR A 64 -5.16 -27.57 -12.77
CA THR A 64 -4.63 -28.13 -11.52
C THR A 64 -4.73 -27.06 -10.43
N ALA A 65 -5.59 -27.29 -9.44
CA ALA A 65 -5.58 -26.52 -8.21
C ALA A 65 -4.39 -26.99 -7.37
N ASP A 66 -3.51 -26.06 -7.02
CA ASP A 66 -2.34 -26.32 -6.18
C ASP A 66 -2.72 -26.31 -4.69
N SER A 67 -1.74 -26.65 -3.86
CA SER A 67 -1.81 -26.59 -2.40
C SER A 67 -2.05 -25.15 -1.91
N THR A 68 -2.69 -25.03 -0.74
CA THR A 68 -2.81 -23.75 -0.04
C THR A 68 -1.44 -23.21 0.35
N PHE A 69 -1.21 -21.92 0.18
CA PHE A 69 0.01 -21.23 0.59
C PHE A 69 -0.31 -19.92 1.30
N THR A 70 0.67 -19.36 2.00
CA THR A 70 0.56 -18.05 2.62
C THR A 70 1.53 -17.08 1.96
N PHE A 71 1.09 -15.84 1.75
CA PHE A 71 1.92 -14.76 1.24
C PHE A 71 1.56 -13.46 1.96
N SER A 72 2.51 -12.52 1.93
CA SER A 72 2.35 -11.22 2.58
C SER A 72 2.30 -10.13 1.54
N VAL A 73 1.43 -9.14 1.79
CA VAL A 73 1.37 -7.90 1.02
C VAL A 73 1.86 -6.77 1.90
N GLN A 74 2.92 -6.10 1.46
CA GLN A 74 3.61 -5.06 2.21
C GLN A 74 3.65 -3.74 1.43
N PRO A 75 3.74 -2.58 2.11
CA PRO A 75 4.01 -1.31 1.46
C PRO A 75 5.31 -1.37 0.68
N SER A 76 5.32 -0.85 -0.56
CA SER A 76 6.57 -0.67 -1.27
C SER A 76 7.35 0.52 -0.67
N PRO A 77 8.67 0.39 -0.43
CA PRO A 77 9.46 1.47 0.16
C PRO A 77 9.75 2.63 -0.80
N ASP A 78 9.61 2.40 -2.11
CA ASP A 78 9.96 3.32 -3.19
C ASP A 78 8.76 4.13 -3.73
N ASN A 79 7.54 3.60 -3.61
CA ASN A 79 6.35 4.19 -4.20
C ASN A 79 5.10 3.96 -3.35
N ILE A 80 4.47 5.06 -2.95
CA ILE A 80 3.26 5.12 -2.11
C ILE A 80 2.04 4.41 -2.75
N ASN A 81 2.04 4.30 -4.08
CA ASN A 81 1.01 3.65 -4.90
C ASN A 81 1.44 2.27 -5.39
N ARG A 82 2.40 1.64 -4.72
CA ARG A 82 2.89 0.29 -5.02
C ARG A 82 2.83 -0.59 -3.79
N ILE A 83 2.54 -1.87 -4.01
CA ILE A 83 2.62 -2.92 -3.00
C ILE A 83 3.66 -3.95 -3.42
N GLN A 84 4.24 -4.61 -2.42
CA GLN A 84 5.14 -5.74 -2.58
C GLN A 84 4.40 -7.01 -2.16
N LEU A 85 4.37 -7.99 -3.06
CA LEU A 85 3.84 -9.32 -2.85
C LEU A 85 5.03 -10.25 -2.55
N SER A 86 5.04 -10.94 -1.41
CA SER A 86 6.11 -11.85 -1.02
C SER A 86 5.58 -13.23 -0.65
N GLY A 87 6.20 -14.28 -1.17
CA GLY A 87 5.81 -15.67 -0.87
C GLY A 87 4.71 -16.24 -1.78
N ILE A 88 4.43 -15.60 -2.92
CA ILE A 88 3.60 -16.22 -3.96
C ILE A 88 4.47 -17.26 -4.68
N PRO A 89 4.13 -18.56 -4.64
CA PRO A 89 4.94 -19.63 -5.25
C PRO A 89 5.19 -19.43 -6.74
N LEU A 90 4.30 -18.68 -7.39
CA LEU A 90 4.25 -18.44 -8.82
C LEU A 90 4.77 -17.06 -9.21
N SER A 91 5.59 -16.38 -8.40
CA SER A 91 6.15 -15.09 -8.82
C SER A 91 7.62 -14.87 -8.44
N GLY A 92 8.27 -15.89 -7.89
CA GLY A 92 9.59 -15.78 -7.30
C GLY A 92 9.55 -15.21 -5.88
N ASN A 93 10.69 -14.69 -5.39
CA ASN A 93 10.79 -14.21 -4.00
C ASN A 93 9.93 -12.97 -3.72
N PHE A 94 9.79 -12.06 -4.69
CA PHE A 94 9.01 -10.83 -4.57
C PHE A 94 8.43 -10.41 -5.91
N SER A 95 7.22 -9.86 -5.89
CA SER A 95 6.66 -9.14 -7.03
C SER A 95 6.12 -7.78 -6.62
N TYR A 96 6.39 -6.76 -7.43
CA TYR A 96 5.78 -5.46 -7.24
C TYR A 96 4.47 -5.36 -8.02
N ALA A 97 3.49 -4.66 -7.44
CA ALA A 97 2.24 -4.32 -8.10
C ALA A 97 1.94 -2.83 -7.94
N ASP A 98 1.69 -2.16 -9.06
CA ASP A 98 1.30 -0.76 -9.12
C ASP A 98 -0.23 -0.66 -9.02
N LEU A 99 -0.72 0.19 -8.13
CA LEU A 99 -2.14 0.46 -7.97
C LEU A 99 -2.67 1.29 -9.14
N LYS A 100 -3.88 0.98 -9.61
CA LYS A 100 -4.54 1.75 -10.67
C LYS A 100 -5.38 2.89 -10.09
N SER A 101 -5.91 3.71 -11.00
CA SER A 101 -6.89 4.75 -10.66
C SER A 101 -8.17 4.16 -10.04
N ASP A 102 -8.59 2.97 -10.49
CA ASP A 102 -9.57 2.19 -9.75
C ASP A 102 -8.90 1.65 -8.48
N PRO A 103 -9.39 2.07 -7.30
CA PRO A 103 -8.76 1.74 -6.04
C PRO A 103 -8.77 0.22 -5.78
N ASN A 104 -9.67 -0.55 -6.39
CA ASN A 104 -9.77 -1.99 -6.14
C ASN A 104 -8.95 -2.83 -7.10
N THR A 105 -8.16 -2.24 -7.99
CA THR A 105 -7.35 -2.98 -8.96
C THR A 105 -5.88 -2.59 -8.93
N PHE A 106 -5.03 -3.54 -9.30
CA PHE A 106 -3.59 -3.34 -9.44
C PHE A 106 -3.07 -4.04 -10.70
N PHE A 107 -1.87 -3.65 -11.12
CA PHE A 107 -1.14 -4.24 -12.24
C PHE A 107 0.24 -4.67 -11.77
N ILE A 108 0.66 -5.87 -12.16
CA ILE A 108 2.01 -6.37 -11.92
C ILE A 108 2.80 -6.11 -13.20
N PRO A 109 3.69 -5.10 -13.23
CA PRO A 109 4.52 -4.85 -14.39
C PRO A 109 5.44 -6.04 -14.70
N PRO A 110 5.86 -6.21 -15.96
CA PRO A 110 6.80 -7.26 -16.34
C PRO A 110 8.06 -7.22 -15.48
N GLN A 111 8.38 -8.36 -14.88
CA GLN A 111 9.51 -8.58 -13.99
C GLN A 111 10.29 -9.79 -14.47
N LEU A 112 11.62 -9.67 -14.55
CA LEU A 112 12.48 -10.77 -14.96
C LEU A 112 12.72 -11.72 -13.80
N PHE A 113 12.36 -12.98 -14.02
CA PHE A 113 12.70 -14.08 -13.14
C PHE A 113 13.76 -14.94 -13.82
N LEU A 114 14.93 -15.07 -13.18
CA LEU A 114 16.03 -15.88 -13.69
C LEU A 114 16.13 -17.17 -12.87
N SER A 115 15.91 -18.30 -13.54
CA SER A 115 16.25 -19.61 -13.01
C SER A 115 17.56 -20.10 -13.63
N ALA A 116 18.12 -21.19 -13.11
CA ALA A 116 19.33 -21.80 -13.68
C ALA A 116 19.13 -22.35 -15.11
N LEU A 117 17.88 -22.49 -15.58
CA LEU A 117 17.52 -23.18 -16.81
C LEU A 117 16.79 -22.29 -17.82
N ASP A 118 16.04 -21.28 -17.37
CA ASP A 118 15.32 -20.35 -18.24
C ASP A 118 15.13 -18.97 -17.59
N SER A 119 14.98 -17.95 -18.43
CA SER A 119 14.51 -16.62 -18.07
C SER A 119 13.02 -16.53 -18.35
N SER A 120 12.24 -16.09 -17.38
CA SER A 120 10.81 -15.87 -17.57
C SER A 120 10.45 -14.43 -17.24
N ASN A 121 9.61 -13.83 -18.07
CA ASN A 121 8.92 -12.59 -17.76
C ASN A 121 7.66 -12.93 -16.97
N VAL A 122 7.54 -12.33 -15.79
CA VAL A 122 6.37 -12.45 -14.92
C VAL A 122 5.63 -11.13 -14.93
N SER A 123 4.35 -11.15 -15.28
CA SER A 123 3.48 -9.97 -15.26
C SER A 123 2.09 -10.35 -14.78
N GLY A 124 1.15 -9.40 -14.75
CA GLY A 124 -0.25 -9.70 -14.49
C GLY A 124 -0.96 -8.57 -13.77
N GLY A 125 -1.79 -8.91 -12.80
CA GLY A 125 -2.56 -7.91 -12.06
C GLY A 125 -3.62 -8.57 -11.21
N GLY A 126 -4.58 -7.78 -10.78
CA GLY A 126 -5.64 -8.32 -9.95
C GLY A 126 -6.52 -7.27 -9.32
N ASN A 127 -7.33 -7.73 -8.39
CA ASN A 127 -8.30 -6.88 -7.70
C ASN A 127 -8.61 -7.41 -6.29
N ILE A 128 -9.12 -6.52 -5.45
CA ILE A 128 -9.61 -6.83 -4.11
C ILE A 128 -11.13 -6.69 -4.05
N VAL A 129 -11.82 -7.64 -3.40
CA VAL A 129 -13.26 -7.62 -3.14
C VAL A 129 -13.52 -8.07 -1.72
N GLY A 130 -13.91 -7.14 -0.84
CA GLY A 130 -13.95 -7.41 0.61
C GLY A 130 -12.55 -7.82 1.10
N ASP A 131 -12.49 -8.95 1.79
CA ASP A 131 -11.21 -9.52 2.29
C ASP A 131 -10.54 -10.47 1.30
N SER A 132 -11.11 -10.65 0.10
CA SER A 132 -10.57 -11.54 -0.91
C SER A 132 -9.69 -10.79 -1.91
N LEU A 133 -8.48 -11.28 -2.13
CA LEU A 133 -7.56 -10.83 -3.17
C LEU A 133 -7.56 -11.82 -4.34
N PHE A 134 -7.77 -11.32 -5.54
CA PHE A 134 -7.70 -12.08 -6.78
C PHE A 134 -6.48 -11.62 -7.55
N ILE A 135 -5.60 -12.55 -7.89
CA ILE A 135 -4.35 -12.27 -8.60
C ILE A 135 -4.31 -13.12 -9.87
N GLN A 136 -3.98 -12.50 -10.98
CA GLN A 136 -3.61 -13.18 -12.21
C GLN A 136 -2.12 -12.99 -12.41
N ILE A 137 -1.40 -14.09 -12.61
CA ILE A 137 0.02 -14.07 -12.98
C ILE A 137 0.16 -14.68 -14.38
N ILE A 138 0.92 -13.99 -15.22
CA ILE A 138 1.27 -14.39 -16.57
C ILE A 138 2.77 -14.63 -16.60
N TRP A 139 3.14 -15.85 -17.00
CA TRP A 139 4.51 -16.29 -17.19
C TRP A 139 4.78 -16.40 -18.69
N GLU A 140 5.80 -15.70 -19.18
CA GLU A 140 6.25 -15.79 -20.56
C GLU A 140 7.70 -16.22 -20.58
N ASN A 141 7.99 -17.35 -21.24
CA ASN A 141 9.33 -17.91 -21.36
C ASN A 141 9.56 -18.50 -22.76
N SER A 142 10.68 -19.17 -22.96
CA SER A 142 11.05 -19.76 -24.25
C SER A 142 10.07 -20.83 -24.76
N SER A 143 9.31 -21.46 -23.85
CA SER A 143 8.35 -22.52 -24.12
C SER A 143 6.92 -22.01 -24.38
N GLY A 144 6.63 -20.75 -24.05
CA GLY A 144 5.33 -20.13 -24.30
C GLY A 144 4.84 -19.24 -23.18
N ILE A 145 3.52 -19.06 -23.13
CA ILE A 145 2.82 -18.22 -22.15
C ILE A 145 1.91 -19.10 -21.30
N ASP A 146 2.10 -19.06 -19.98
CA ASP A 146 1.24 -19.69 -19.00
C ASP A 146 0.53 -18.63 -18.15
N THR A 147 -0.72 -18.91 -17.75
CA THR A 147 -1.51 -18.02 -16.90
C THR A 147 -2.05 -18.77 -15.70
N CYS A 148 -1.83 -18.19 -14.52
CA CYS A 148 -2.31 -18.72 -13.26
C CYS A 148 -3.16 -17.69 -12.52
N TYR A 149 -4.13 -18.19 -11.76
CA TYR A 149 -5.02 -17.38 -10.95
C TYR A 149 -4.89 -17.77 -9.48
N THR A 150 -4.72 -16.78 -8.63
CA THR A 150 -4.78 -16.92 -7.18
C THR A 150 -6.08 -16.34 -6.68
N LYS A 151 -6.81 -17.11 -5.87
CA LYS A 151 -7.80 -16.56 -4.95
C LYS A 151 -7.24 -16.65 -3.55
N ALA A 152 -7.20 -15.52 -2.85
CA ALA A 152 -6.68 -15.45 -1.50
C ALA A 152 -7.63 -14.73 -0.56
N ILE A 153 -7.58 -15.09 0.72
CA ILE A 153 -8.39 -14.50 1.78
C ILE A 153 -7.41 -13.89 2.80
N LYS A 154 -7.66 -12.63 3.19
CA LYS A 154 -6.87 -11.96 4.23
C LYS A 154 -7.01 -12.75 5.53
N LEU A 155 -5.88 -13.06 6.14
CA LEU A 155 -5.82 -13.60 7.49
C LEU A 155 -6.07 -12.42 8.43
N ASN A 156 -7.12 -12.51 9.23
CA ASN A 156 -7.32 -11.56 10.31
C ASN A 156 -6.29 -11.87 11.41
N ASP A 157 -5.73 -10.84 12.05
CA ASP A 157 -4.97 -11.00 13.29
C ASP A 157 -5.87 -11.76 14.29
N ILE A 158 -5.55 -13.03 14.54
CA ILE A 158 -6.26 -13.88 15.51
C ILE A 158 -5.88 -13.45 16.93
#